data_AF-A0A7D9EKY7-F1
#
_entry.id   AF-A0A7D9EKY7-F1
#
_cell.length_a   1.000
_cell.length_b   1.000
_cell.length_c   1.000
_cell.angle_alpha   90.00
_cell.angle_beta   90.00
_cell.angle_gamma   90.00
#
_symmetry.space_group_name_H-M   'P 1'
#
loop_
_entity.id
_entity.type
_entity.pdbx_description
1 polymer ?
#
loop_
_entity_poly.entity_id
_entity_poly.type
_entity_poly.pdbx_seq_one_letter_code
_entity_poly.pdbx_strand_id
1 'polypeptide(L)'
;MVKFEERFWDVKSFDELRKYCRQSNDFCKDVCGILHSRSKLEQTYAENLSQLALKASKCGKDLVGTLKSAWTKMAAEIENEAELHKYVTFIQYNYSVNKV
;
A
#
# COMPACT_ATOMS: atom_id res chain seq x y z
N MET A 1 21.36 -35.38 10.40
CA MET A 1 20.77 -34.12 10.90
C MET A 1 19.86 -34.52 12.05
N VAL A 2 20.12 -34.04 13.27
CA VAL A 2 19.37 -34.41 14.48
C VAL A 2 17.94 -33.87 14.35
N LYS A 3 16.91 -34.64 14.72
CA LYS A 3 15.51 -34.20 14.57
C LYS A 3 15.19 -33.09 15.58
N PHE A 4 14.33 -32.14 15.22
CA PHE A 4 13.92 -31.04 16.09
C PHE A 4 13.42 -31.53 17.46
N GLU A 5 12.68 -32.64 17.45
CA GLU A 5 12.13 -33.33 18.62
C GLU A 5 13.20 -33.74 19.64
N GLU A 6 14.40 -34.11 19.18
CA GLU A 6 15.50 -34.58 20.03
C GLU A 6 16.28 -33.41 20.66
N ARG A 7 16.23 -32.21 20.07
CA ARG A 7 16.84 -30.99 20.61
C ARG A 7 15.90 -30.20 21.51
N PHE A 8 14.60 -30.26 21.26
CA PHE A 8 13.60 -29.43 21.94
C PHE A 8 13.65 -29.53 23.48
N TRP A 9 14.02 -30.70 24.01
CA TRP A 9 14.12 -30.96 25.45
C TRP A 9 15.42 -30.46 26.09
N ASP A 10 16.37 -29.93 25.32
CA ASP A 10 17.55 -29.27 25.88
C ASP A 10 17.14 -27.93 26.52
N VAL A 11 17.76 -27.59 27.66
CA VAL A 11 17.42 -26.42 28.48
C VAL A 11 17.47 -25.11 27.67
N LYS A 12 18.31 -25.07 26.62
CA LYS A 12 18.47 -23.91 25.74
C LYS A 12 17.42 -23.79 24.64
N SER A 13 16.72 -24.87 24.27
CA SER A 13 15.80 -24.86 23.13
C SER A 13 14.50 -24.12 23.41
N PHE A 14 14.04 -24.09 24.66
CA PHE A 14 12.91 -23.23 25.06
C PHE A 14 13.24 -21.74 24.95
N ASP A 15 14.45 -21.33 25.36
CA ASP A 15 14.89 -19.94 25.25
C ASP A 15 15.04 -19.49 23.79
N GLU A 16 15.52 -20.37 22.91
CA GLU A 16 15.55 -20.14 21.46
C GLU A 16 14.13 -19.97 20.89
N LEU A 17 13.18 -20.83 21.26
CA LEU A 17 11.78 -20.68 20.85
C LEU A 17 11.21 -19.33 21.32
N ARG A 18 11.44 -18.96 22.58
CA ARG A 18 10.98 -17.68 23.14
C ARG A 18 11.59 -16.49 22.40
N LYS A 19 12.86 -16.59 22.01
CA LYS A 19 13.53 -15.59 21.18
C LYS A 19 12.88 -15.48 19.81
N TYR A 20 12.59 -16.60 19.13
CA TYR A 20 11.89 -16.60 17.85
C TYR A 20 10.49 -15.99 17.96
N CYS A 21 9.73 -16.28 19.01
CA CYS A 21 8.41 -15.66 19.22
C CYS A 21 8.51 -14.13 19.35
N ARG A 22 9.53 -13.63 20.08
CA ARG A 22 9.77 -12.17 20.19
C ARG A 22 10.15 -11.57 18.85
N GLN A 23 11.08 -12.20 18.14
CA GLN A 23 11.52 -11.74 16.82
C GLN A 23 10.37 -11.73 15.81
N SER A 24 9.49 -12.73 15.83
CA SER A 24 8.31 -12.76 14.97
C SER A 24 7.36 -11.60 15.27
N ASN A 25 7.19 -11.25 16.55
CA ASN A 25 6.35 -10.12 16.94
C ASN A 25 6.94 -8.78 16.45
N ASP A 26 8.25 -8.60 16.61
CA ASP A 26 8.93 -7.39 16.13
C ASP A 26 8.90 -7.30 14.60
N PHE A 27 9.09 -8.43 13.90
CA PHE A 27 8.93 -8.53 12.45
C PHE A 27 7.52 -8.12 11.99
N CYS A 28 6.45 -8.60 12.66
CA CYS A 28 5.09 -8.19 12.31
C CYS A 28 4.88 -6.68 12.45
N LYS A 29 5.44 -6.05 13.49
CA LYS A 29 5.38 -4.59 13.66
C LYS A 29 6.11 -3.86 12.53
N ASP A 30 7.28 -4.34 12.13
CA ASP A 30 8.05 -3.76 11.02
C ASP A 30 7.27 -3.89 9.71
N VAL A 31 6.67 -5.05 9.43
CA VAL A 31 5.82 -5.27 8.25
C VAL A 31 4.63 -4.31 8.25
N CYS A 32 3.93 -4.14 9.37
CA CYS A 32 2.86 -3.15 9.50
C CYS A 32 3.36 -1.72 9.23
N GLY A 33 4.52 -1.35 9.76
CA GLY A 33 5.14 -0.04 9.52
C GLY A 33 5.46 0.21 8.04
N ILE A 34 5.98 -0.81 7.35
CA ILE A 34 6.25 -0.76 5.90
C ILE A 34 4.95 -0.58 5.11
N LEU A 35 3.92 -1.37 5.40
CA LEU A 35 2.62 -1.28 4.72
C LEU A 35 1.94 0.06 4.95
N HIS A 36 2.01 0.59 6.17
CA HIS A 36 1.51 1.93 6.50
C HIS A 36 2.24 3.03 5.72
N SER A 37 3.56 2.92 5.63
CA SER A 37 4.38 3.88 4.87
C SER A 37 4.05 3.82 3.37
N ARG A 38 3.86 2.61 2.82
CA ARG A 38 3.40 2.40 1.44
C ARG A 38 2.01 3.01 1.21
N SER A 39 1.07 2.80 2.13
CA SER A 39 -0.27 3.39 2.06
C SER A 39 -0.23 4.92 1.97
N LYS A 40 0.66 5.58 2.71
CA LYS A 40 0.82 7.05 2.62
C LYS A 40 1.33 7.51 1.26
N LEU A 41 2.27 6.77 0.66
CA LEU A 41 2.77 7.08 -0.69
C LEU A 41 1.65 6.99 -1.73
N GLU A 42 0.83 5.93 -1.66
CA GLU A 42 -0.31 5.75 -2.55
C GLU A 42 -1.36 6.87 -2.39
N GLN A 43 -1.60 7.29 -1.14
CA GLN A 43 -2.50 8.41 -0.85
C GLN A 43 -2.00 9.71 -1.50
N THR A 44 -0.72 10.06 -1.30
CA THR A 44 -0.13 11.26 -1.90
C THR A 44 -0.15 11.21 -3.43
N TYR A 45 0.09 10.04 -4.02
CA TYR A 45 0.01 9.87 -5.47
C TYR A 45 -1.41 10.11 -6.00
N ALA A 46 -2.41 9.52 -5.35
CA ALA A 46 -3.81 9.75 -5.70
C ALA A 46 -4.21 11.24 -5.60
N GLU A 47 -3.84 11.92 -4.51
CA GLU A 47 -4.12 13.34 -4.32
C GLU A 47 -3.50 14.20 -5.45
N ASN A 48 -2.27 13.89 -5.84
CA ASN A 48 -1.57 14.57 -6.93
C ASN A 48 -2.22 14.30 -8.30
N LEU A 49 -2.66 13.06 -8.56
CA LEU A 49 -3.39 12.71 -9.77
C LEU A 49 -4.72 13.47 -9.87
N SER A 50 -5.52 13.52 -8.80
CA SER A 50 -6.78 14.30 -8.81
C SER A 50 -6.52 15.79 -9.09
N GLN A 51 -5.46 16.37 -8.51
CA GLN A 51 -5.08 17.75 -8.83
C GLN A 51 -4.66 17.93 -10.30
N LEU A 52 -3.97 16.94 -10.88
CA LEU A 52 -3.56 16.95 -12.28
C LEU A 52 -4.76 16.80 -13.22
N ALA A 53 -5.70 15.91 -12.92
CA ALA A 53 -6.95 15.74 -13.67
C ALA A 53 -7.78 17.03 -13.68
N LEU A 54 -7.85 17.74 -12.56
CA LEU A 54 -8.49 19.06 -12.47
C LEU A 54 -7.81 20.11 -13.34
N LYS A 55 -6.46 20.15 -13.35
CA LYS A 55 -5.70 21.05 -14.23
C LYS A 55 -5.92 20.71 -15.70
N ALA A 56 -5.85 19.43 -16.07
CA ALA A 56 -6.10 18.95 -17.43
C ALA A 56 -7.52 19.33 -17.88
N SER A 57 -8.53 19.10 -17.06
CA SER A 57 -9.92 19.47 -17.35
C SER A 57 -10.08 20.97 -17.65
N LYS A 58 -9.37 21.83 -16.90
CA LYS A 58 -9.36 23.28 -17.13
C LYS A 58 -8.66 23.68 -18.44
N CYS A 59 -7.52 23.06 -18.77
CA CYS A 59 -6.80 23.32 -20.01
C CYS A 59 -7.64 22.98 -21.26
N GLY A 60 -8.52 21.99 -21.17
CA GLY A 60 -9.36 21.54 -22.28
C GLY A 60 -10.64 22.34 -22.52
N LYS A 61 -10.92 23.37 -21.71
CA LYS A 61 -12.23 24.06 -21.70
C LYS A 61 -12.60 24.64 -23.07
N ASP A 62 -11.64 25.29 -23.72
CA ASP A 62 -11.82 26.02 -24.98
C ASP A 62 -11.56 25.15 -26.22
N LEU A 63 -11.15 23.89 -26.02
CA LEU A 63 -11.02 22.93 -27.12
C LEU A 63 -12.40 22.60 -27.69
N VAL A 64 -12.42 22.24 -28.97
CA VAL A 64 -13.62 21.84 -29.72
C VAL A 64 -13.40 20.56 -30.50
N GLY A 65 -14.49 19.93 -30.95
CA GLY A 65 -14.45 18.76 -31.82
C GLY A 65 -13.81 17.53 -31.17
N THR A 66 -13.16 16.72 -32.00
CA THR A 66 -12.54 15.44 -31.59
C THR A 66 -11.39 15.63 -30.61
N LEU A 67 -10.65 16.74 -30.72
CA LEU A 67 -9.57 17.07 -29.79
C LEU A 67 -10.10 17.31 -28.36
N LYS A 68 -11.22 18.02 -28.22
CA LYS A 68 -11.88 18.17 -26.91
C LYS A 68 -12.28 16.81 -26.34
N SER A 69 -12.90 15.96 -27.16
CA SER A 69 -13.34 14.63 -26.72
C SER A 69 -12.19 13.75 -26.25
N ALA A 70 -11.09 13.70 -27.03
CA ALA A 70 -9.89 12.95 -26.65
C ALA A 70 -9.27 13.49 -25.35
N TRP A 71 -9.19 14.82 -25.22
CA TRP A 71 -8.62 15.46 -24.03
C TRP A 71 -9.47 15.23 -22.77
N THR A 72 -10.80 15.33 -22.88
CA THR A 72 -11.71 15.03 -21.76
C THR A 72 -11.59 13.57 -21.32
N LYS A 73 -11.44 12.62 -22.24
CA LYS A 73 -11.20 11.21 -21.90
C LYS A 73 -9.88 11.05 -21.15
N MET A 74 -8.80 11.66 -21.64
CA MET A 74 -7.51 11.61 -20.95
C MET A 74 -7.60 12.18 -19.52
N ALA A 75 -8.25 13.33 -19.33
CA ALA A 75 -8.43 13.90 -18.00
C ALA A 75 -9.26 12.99 -17.07
N ALA A 76 -10.27 12.29 -17.60
CA ALA A 76 -11.07 11.33 -16.86
C ALA A 76 -10.27 10.07 -16.48
N GLU A 77 -9.40 9.56 -17.36
CA GLU A 77 -8.52 8.43 -17.03
C GLU A 77 -7.54 8.77 -15.91
N ILE A 78 -7.00 10.00 -15.87
CA ILE A 78 -6.13 10.45 -14.77
C ILE A 78 -6.90 10.44 -13.43
N GLU A 79 -8.18 10.87 -13.43
CA GLU A 79 -9.01 10.81 -12.22
C GLU A 79 -9.35 9.37 -11.83
N ASN A 80 -9.65 8.52 -12.81
CA ASN A 80 -9.92 7.11 -12.57
C ASN A 80 -8.71 6.41 -11.93
N GLU A 81 -7.50 6.70 -12.42
CA GLU A 81 -6.26 6.21 -11.82
C GLU A 81 -6.10 6.72 -10.37
N ALA A 82 -6.42 8.00 -10.09
CA ALA A 82 -6.43 8.52 -8.73
C ALA A 82 -7.34 7.70 -7.79
N GLU A 83 -8.54 7.34 -8.23
CA GLU A 83 -9.48 6.51 -7.46
C GLU A 83 -8.95 5.09 -7.20
N LEU A 84 -8.28 4.47 -8.17
CA LEU A 84 -7.63 3.18 -7.99
C LEU A 84 -6.56 3.23 -6.88
N HIS A 85 -5.75 4.29 -6.86
CA HIS A 85 -4.74 4.49 -5.81
C HIS A 85 -5.36 4.77 -4.42
N LYS A 86 -6.51 5.46 -4.35
CA LYS A 86 -7.28 5.60 -3.09
C LYS A 86 -7.78 4.24 -2.59
N TYR A 87 -8.23 3.38 -3.49
CA TYR A 87 -8.66 2.02 -3.12
C TYR A 87 -7.50 1.17 -2.61
N VAL A 88 -6.32 1.23 -3.27
CA VAL A 88 -5.11 0.53 -2.79
C VAL A 88 -4.68 1.04 -1.41
N THR A 89 -4.71 2.36 -1.20
CA THR A 89 -4.47 2.99 0.11
C THR A 89 -5.40 2.41 1.17
N PHE A 90 -6.70 2.37 0.89
CA PHE A 90 -7.70 1.83 1.82
C PHE A 90 -7.40 0.37 2.18
N ILE A 91 -7.13 -0.49 1.19
CA ILE A 91 -6.80 -1.89 1.46
C ILE A 91 -5.57 -1.98 2.37
N GLN A 92 -4.49 -1.30 2.01
CA GLN A 92 -3.22 -1.44 2.72
C GLN A 92 -3.25 -0.91 4.15
N TYR A 93 -3.96 0.20 4.37
CA TYR A 93 -4.22 0.71 5.71
C TYR A 93 -5.02 -0.29 6.55
N ASN A 94 -6.05 -0.92 5.98
CA ASN A 94 -6.82 -1.92 6.72
C ASN A 94 -5.99 -3.18 7.02
N TYR A 95 -5.09 -3.60 6.13
CA TYR A 95 -4.18 -4.72 6.39
C TYR A 95 -3.11 -4.39 7.45
N SER A 96 -2.61 -3.15 7.50
CA SER A 96 -1.62 -2.74 8.50
C SER A 96 -2.20 -2.54 9.89
N VAL A 97 -3.49 -2.18 10.00
CA VAL A 97 -4.14 -1.85 11.29
C VAL A 97 -4.97 -3.01 11.87
N ASN A 98 -5.64 -3.83 11.04
CA ASN A 98 -6.69 -4.74 11.52
C ASN A 98 -6.35 -6.24 11.47
N LYS A 99 -5.10 -6.64 11.16
CA LYS A 99 -4.75 -8.07 10.94
C LYS A 99 -3.48 -8.59 11.65
N VAL A 100 -2.99 -7.92 12.68
CA VAL A 100 -1.95 -8.46 13.60
C VAL A 100 -2.53 -8.66 14.99
#